data_AF-A0A0D1XLI2-F1
#
_entry.id   AF-A0A0D1XLI2-F1
#
_cell.length_a   1.000
_cell.length_b   1.000
_cell.length_c   1.000
_cell.angle_alpha   90.00
_cell.angle_beta   90.00
_cell.angle_gamma   90.00
#
_symmetry.space_group_name_H-M   'P 1'
#
loop_
_entity.id
_entity.type
_entity.pdbx_description
1 polymer ?
#
loop_
_entity_poly.entity_id
_entity_poly.type
_entity_poly.pdbx_seq_one_letter_code
_entity_poly.pdbx_strand_id
1 'polypeptide(L)'
;MSILFYRRPDYVSRPAGPLNLKDCQKYVERTKNNKSAIPPELSFERVVNNETLPPASLTDFMNYLIYVAHDAETLQFYLWLQDYTKRFNALRKEEQALSPEWKATAAVNETKERNARAKASVSSLNELTTSDKVTSNRMSELIPGANELFADPPISSAPASDYESFITKSVQSQKTIAEMTDDANAMAGLKWQAFTCQPFRQEIAKVIANYLAPNAPRELNISYKDRTAVLHALQHTTHPSAFQILGTIVESTLRGQLHPNFIRWSICNGNKPKIFFVRTMGVIHIALGLLIALLLTLSRASRWYRILSAPVTLIGAITMVAAYKGLCVILHANGGVRNVKPWEDSDSYFSDKTCRAEDEEATLALSDVQSIAKSNRSKSTIAPEAKRPKSFDTFGSANTFADEPWVSQYEKRPLMEKIMEKNTWVQDESIRSIQNMIIRQSQFWGVVFTVVVTAAFVALPPGNFY
;
A
#
# COMPACT_ATOMS: atom_id res chain seq x y z
N MET A 1 -16.81 2.46 -25.38
CA MET A 1 -15.36 2.47 -25.69
C MET A 1 -15.22 2.36 -27.19
N SER A 2 -14.44 3.22 -27.87
CA SER A 2 -14.11 2.97 -29.27
C SER A 2 -13.32 1.68 -29.36
N ILE A 3 -13.92 0.66 -29.97
CA ILE A 3 -13.42 -0.73 -30.06
C ILE A 3 -12.00 -0.80 -30.66
N LEU A 4 -11.53 0.27 -31.31
CA LEU A 4 -10.22 0.30 -31.97
C LEU A 4 -9.03 0.66 -31.05
N PHE A 5 -9.23 1.45 -29.97
CA PHE A 5 -8.08 2.00 -29.21
C PHE A 5 -8.28 2.02 -27.68
N TYR A 6 -7.88 0.95 -26.99
CA TYR A 6 -7.61 0.95 -25.55
C TYR A 6 -6.52 1.96 -25.16
N ARG A 7 -6.87 2.86 -24.24
CA ARG A 7 -5.96 3.79 -23.56
C ARG A 7 -5.76 3.34 -22.12
N ARG A 8 -4.52 2.96 -21.78
CA ARG A 8 -4.13 2.56 -20.42
C ARG A 8 -4.27 3.75 -19.46
N PRO A 9 -4.73 3.55 -18.21
CA PRO A 9 -4.77 4.60 -17.20
C PRO A 9 -3.40 5.27 -17.02
N ASP A 10 -3.42 6.59 -16.90
CA ASP A 10 -2.23 7.39 -16.60
C ASP A 10 -1.81 7.16 -15.15
N TYR A 11 -0.51 6.99 -14.91
CA TYR A 11 0.02 6.76 -13.56
C TYR A 11 -0.25 7.96 -12.65
N VAL A 12 -0.56 7.68 -11.39
CA VAL A 12 -0.77 8.68 -10.33
C VAL A 12 0.31 8.51 -9.29
N SER A 13 1.19 9.51 -9.16
CA SER A 13 2.23 9.50 -8.12
C SER A 13 1.63 9.68 -6.73
N ARG A 14 2.24 9.05 -5.72
CA ARG A 14 1.93 9.32 -4.31
C ARG A 14 2.24 10.79 -3.99
N PRO A 15 1.34 11.50 -3.27
CA PRO A 15 1.64 12.86 -2.84
C PRO A 15 2.81 12.85 -1.86
N ALA A 16 3.65 13.88 -1.91
CA ALA A 16 4.82 14.03 -1.04
C ALA A 16 4.46 14.41 0.42
N GLY A 17 3.19 14.76 0.68
CA GLY A 17 2.72 15.20 1.98
C GLY A 17 1.36 14.60 2.34
N PRO A 18 0.81 15.01 3.50
CA PRO A 18 -0.48 14.53 3.97
C PRO A 18 -1.58 14.86 2.98
N LEU A 19 -2.50 13.92 2.79
CA LEU A 19 -3.67 14.12 1.96
C LEU A 19 -4.61 15.15 2.60
N ASN A 20 -5.04 16.12 1.79
CA ASN A 20 -6.09 17.07 2.15
C ASN A 20 -7.36 16.78 1.35
N LEU A 21 -8.49 17.32 1.81
CA LEU A 21 -9.79 17.19 1.13
C LEU A 21 -9.76 17.64 -0.35
N LYS A 22 -8.94 18.65 -0.68
CA LYS A 22 -8.76 19.12 -2.07
C LYS A 22 -8.11 18.06 -2.96
N ASP A 23 -7.18 17.27 -2.43
CA ASP A 23 -6.52 16.21 -3.19
C ASP A 23 -7.47 15.03 -3.41
N CYS A 24 -8.31 14.72 -2.42
CA CYS A 24 -9.43 13.80 -2.57
C CYS A 24 -10.41 14.24 -3.67
N GLN A 25 -10.73 15.53 -3.76
CA GLN A 25 -11.58 16.07 -4.83
C GLN A 25 -10.95 15.87 -6.21
N LYS A 26 -9.64 16.14 -6.35
CA LYS A 26 -8.91 15.86 -7.61
C LYS A 26 -8.99 14.38 -8.01
N TYR A 27 -8.88 13.47 -7.04
CA TYR A 27 -9.02 12.02 -7.29
C TYR A 27 -10.42 11.65 -7.78
N VAL A 28 -11.46 12.25 -7.20
CA VAL A 28 -12.85 12.04 -7.62
C VAL A 28 -13.07 12.58 -9.04
N GLU A 29 -12.60 13.79 -9.35
CA GLU A 29 -12.70 14.39 -10.68
C GLU A 29 -11.95 13.59 -11.73
N ARG A 30 -10.73 13.13 -11.41
CA ARG A 30 -9.93 12.29 -12.30
C ARG A 30 -10.63 10.96 -12.59
N THR A 31 -11.21 10.34 -11.58
CA THR A 31 -11.98 9.09 -11.75
C THR A 31 -13.18 9.31 -12.66
N LYS A 32 -13.88 10.46 -12.53
CA LYS A 32 -14.99 10.83 -13.41
C LYS A 32 -14.54 11.03 -14.87
N ASN A 33 -13.41 11.69 -15.08
CA ASN A 33 -12.89 11.99 -16.41
C ASN A 33 -12.30 10.76 -17.12
N ASN A 34 -11.78 9.78 -16.37
CA ASN A 34 -11.14 8.59 -16.91
C ASN A 34 -11.99 7.32 -16.86
N LYS A 35 -13.32 7.44 -16.73
CA LYS A 35 -14.24 6.27 -16.66
C LYS A 35 -14.09 5.29 -17.82
N SER A 36 -13.57 5.71 -18.97
CA SER A 36 -13.38 4.86 -20.15
C SER A 36 -12.07 4.05 -20.17
N ALA A 37 -11.13 4.32 -19.25
CA ALA A 37 -9.81 3.69 -19.26
C ALA A 37 -9.76 2.34 -18.53
N ILE A 38 -10.69 2.12 -17.60
CA ILE A 38 -10.83 0.87 -16.84
C ILE A 38 -12.17 0.23 -17.20
N PRO A 39 -12.18 -1.00 -17.73
CA PRO A 39 -13.42 -1.71 -18.00
C PRO A 39 -14.23 -1.96 -16.72
N PRO A 40 -15.58 -2.00 -16.80
CA PRO A 40 -16.42 -2.26 -15.65
C PRO A 40 -16.15 -3.64 -15.01
N GLU A 41 -15.58 -4.58 -15.76
CA GLU A 41 -15.18 -5.90 -15.24
C GLU A 41 -14.02 -5.81 -14.24
N LEU A 42 -13.21 -4.77 -14.34
CA LEU A 42 -12.09 -4.47 -13.44
C LEU A 42 -12.42 -3.29 -12.51
N SER A 43 -13.71 -3.03 -12.24
CA SER A 43 -14.09 -1.96 -11.33
C SER A 43 -13.54 -2.21 -9.93
N PHE A 44 -13.39 -1.13 -9.16
CA PHE A 44 -12.88 -1.21 -7.80
C PHE A 44 -13.74 -2.13 -6.92
N GLU A 45 -15.06 -2.06 -7.06
CA GLU A 45 -16.01 -2.89 -6.33
C GLU A 45 -15.79 -4.37 -6.59
N ARG A 46 -15.64 -4.76 -7.86
CA ARG A 46 -15.44 -6.17 -8.23
C ARG A 46 -14.12 -6.71 -7.69
N VAL A 47 -13.06 -5.90 -7.73
CA VAL A 47 -11.76 -6.28 -7.16
C VAL A 47 -11.86 -6.45 -5.64
N VAL A 48 -12.49 -5.50 -4.94
CA VAL A 48 -12.61 -5.54 -3.47
C VAL A 48 -13.53 -6.67 -3.00
N ASN A 49 -14.58 -6.97 -3.75
CA ASN A 49 -15.49 -8.10 -3.48
C ASN A 49 -14.90 -9.46 -3.90
N ASN A 50 -13.65 -9.48 -4.41
CA ASN A 50 -12.97 -10.68 -4.88
C ASN A 50 -13.74 -11.41 -6.02
N GLU A 51 -14.39 -10.66 -6.89
CA GLU A 51 -15.11 -11.13 -8.09
C GLU A 51 -14.22 -11.18 -9.35
N THR A 52 -12.97 -10.76 -9.23
CA THR A 52 -11.95 -10.76 -10.29
C THR A 52 -10.93 -11.87 -10.05
N LEU A 53 -10.29 -12.31 -11.14
CA LEU A 53 -9.34 -13.43 -11.09
C LEU A 53 -7.89 -12.92 -11.21
N PRO A 54 -6.88 -13.75 -10.88
CA PRO A 54 -5.47 -13.37 -11.05
C PRO A 54 -5.13 -12.95 -12.48
N PRO A 55 -4.35 -11.87 -12.68
CA PRO A 55 -3.59 -11.06 -11.71
C PRO A 55 -4.34 -9.83 -11.13
N ALA A 56 -5.67 -9.83 -11.14
CA ALA A 56 -6.50 -8.72 -10.72
C ALA A 56 -7.38 -9.04 -9.50
N SER A 57 -7.10 -10.12 -8.75
CA SER A 57 -7.87 -10.50 -7.56
C SER A 57 -7.66 -9.54 -6.38
N LEU A 58 -8.48 -9.65 -5.33
CA LEU A 58 -8.28 -8.90 -4.08
C LEU A 58 -6.89 -9.18 -3.47
N THR A 59 -6.47 -10.44 -3.51
CA THR A 59 -5.14 -10.85 -3.03
C THR A 59 -4.03 -10.21 -3.84
N ASP A 60 -4.18 -10.12 -5.17
CA ASP A 60 -3.20 -9.45 -6.02
C ASP A 60 -3.15 -7.94 -5.76
N PHE A 61 -4.31 -7.31 -5.49
CA PHE A 61 -4.36 -5.91 -5.13
C PHE A 61 -3.66 -5.65 -3.79
N MET A 62 -3.91 -6.49 -2.79
CA MET A 62 -3.25 -6.39 -1.49
C MET A 62 -1.73 -6.60 -1.61
N ASN A 63 -1.29 -7.61 -2.36
CA ASN A 63 0.13 -7.84 -2.65
C ASN A 63 0.77 -6.65 -3.39
N TYR A 64 0.08 -6.08 -4.37
CA TYR A 64 0.54 -4.88 -5.06
C TYR A 64 0.76 -3.72 -4.08
N LEU A 65 -0.16 -3.51 -3.14
CA LEU A 65 -0.04 -2.43 -2.16
C LEU A 65 1.10 -2.67 -1.15
N ILE A 66 1.41 -3.92 -0.82
CA ILE A 66 2.53 -4.26 0.07
C ILE A 66 3.87 -4.11 -0.67
N TYR A 67 4.02 -4.80 -1.80
CA TYR A 67 5.34 -4.97 -2.45
C TYR A 67 5.68 -3.91 -3.49
N VAL A 68 4.69 -3.13 -3.97
CA VAL A 68 4.91 -2.18 -5.07
C VAL A 68 4.51 -0.75 -4.71
N ALA A 69 3.32 -0.53 -4.14
CA ALA A 69 2.85 0.82 -3.81
C ALA A 69 3.25 1.29 -2.40
N HIS A 70 3.51 0.34 -1.49
CA HIS A 70 3.81 0.57 -0.07
C HIS A 70 2.73 1.42 0.62
N ASP A 71 1.47 1.05 0.41
CA ASP A 71 0.27 1.77 0.89
C ASP A 71 -0.85 0.75 1.20
N ALA A 72 -0.47 -0.30 1.92
CA ALA A 72 -1.32 -1.44 2.24
C ALA A 72 -2.32 -1.12 3.36
N GLU A 73 -1.90 -0.26 4.28
CA GLU A 73 -2.68 0.25 5.40
C GLU A 73 -4.00 0.86 4.95
N THR A 74 -4.00 1.55 3.79
CA THR A 74 -5.19 2.19 3.25
C THR A 74 -6.27 1.17 2.87
N LEU A 75 -5.91 0.05 2.24
CA LEU A 75 -6.89 -1.01 1.90
C LEU A 75 -7.31 -1.80 3.14
N GLN A 76 -6.39 -2.12 4.04
CA GLN A 76 -6.69 -2.82 5.29
C GLN A 76 -7.68 -2.02 6.15
N PHE A 77 -7.44 -0.71 6.31
CA PHE A 77 -8.36 0.18 7.02
C PHE A 77 -9.72 0.28 6.32
N TYR A 78 -9.75 0.33 4.98
CA TYR A 78 -11.00 0.35 4.22
C TYR A 78 -11.85 -0.90 4.45
N LEU A 79 -11.24 -2.08 4.32
CA LEU A 79 -11.90 -3.37 4.55
C LEU A 79 -12.41 -3.47 6.00
N TRP A 80 -11.57 -3.05 6.95
CA TRP A 80 -11.97 -2.98 8.35
C TRP A 80 -13.15 -2.04 8.58
N LEU A 81 -13.13 -0.82 8.03
CA LEU A 81 -14.19 0.16 8.24
C LEU A 81 -15.52 -0.33 7.65
N GLN A 82 -15.50 -1.02 6.52
CA GLN A 82 -16.69 -1.65 5.95
C GLN A 82 -17.25 -2.76 6.86
N ASP A 83 -16.39 -3.66 7.33
CA ASP A 83 -16.78 -4.73 8.25
C ASP A 83 -17.29 -4.18 9.60
N TYR A 84 -16.57 -3.21 10.16
CA TYR A 84 -16.93 -2.47 11.36
C TYR A 84 -18.32 -1.85 11.25
N THR A 85 -18.59 -1.16 10.14
CA THR A 85 -19.90 -0.53 9.89
C THR A 85 -21.01 -1.57 9.81
N LYS A 86 -20.78 -2.71 9.14
CA LYS A 86 -21.75 -3.82 9.08
C LYS A 86 -22.03 -4.39 10.47
N ARG A 87 -20.98 -4.67 11.26
CA ARG A 87 -21.11 -5.19 12.63
C ARG A 87 -21.81 -4.20 13.56
N PHE A 88 -21.49 -2.92 13.47
CA PHE A 88 -22.14 -1.87 14.26
C PHE A 88 -23.63 -1.78 13.93
N ASN A 89 -24.00 -1.78 12.65
CA ASN A 89 -25.40 -1.73 12.22
C ASN A 89 -26.20 -2.99 12.58
N ALA A 90 -25.52 -4.12 12.80
CA ALA A 90 -26.12 -5.37 13.24
C ALA A 90 -26.35 -5.45 14.76
N LEU A 91 -25.81 -4.52 15.56
CA LEU A 91 -26.06 -4.46 17.00
C LEU A 91 -27.53 -4.19 17.32
N ARG A 92 -27.95 -4.48 18.55
CA ARG A 92 -29.28 -4.09 19.03
C ARG A 92 -29.40 -2.57 19.08
N LYS A 93 -30.61 -2.03 18.84
CA LYS A 93 -30.85 -0.57 18.85
C LYS A 93 -30.46 0.10 20.17
N GLU A 94 -30.60 -0.62 21.28
CA GLU A 94 -30.17 -0.16 22.61
C GLU A 94 -28.66 0.04 22.70
N GLU A 95 -27.88 -0.91 22.18
CA GLU A 95 -26.41 -0.84 22.16
C GLU A 95 -25.93 0.24 21.18
N GLN A 96 -26.61 0.41 20.05
CA GLN A 96 -26.34 1.50 19.11
C GLN A 96 -26.62 2.87 19.74
N ALA A 97 -27.67 3.00 20.56
CA ALA A 97 -28.04 4.26 21.20
C ALA A 97 -26.97 4.77 22.19
N LEU A 98 -26.10 3.89 22.71
CA LEU A 98 -24.96 4.28 23.54
C LEU A 98 -23.89 5.07 22.75
N SER A 99 -23.86 4.89 21.43
CA SER A 99 -22.93 5.53 20.51
C SER A 99 -23.68 6.41 19.52
N PRO A 100 -24.02 7.67 19.92
CA PRO A 100 -24.77 8.57 19.06
C PRO A 100 -23.99 8.93 17.80
N GLU A 101 -24.70 9.24 16.73
CA GLU A 101 -24.12 9.67 15.46
C GLU A 101 -23.30 10.96 15.63
N TRP A 102 -22.03 10.91 15.23
CA TRP A 102 -21.19 12.11 15.15
C TRP A 102 -21.64 12.99 13.98
N LYS A 103 -22.07 14.22 14.28
CA LYS A 103 -22.36 15.25 13.28
C LYS A 103 -21.21 16.26 13.28
N ALA A 104 -20.55 16.43 12.13
CA ALA A 104 -19.39 17.32 11.99
C ALA A 104 -19.65 18.79 12.40
N THR A 105 -20.91 19.23 12.46
CA THR A 105 -21.32 20.56 12.94
C THR A 105 -21.11 20.75 14.44
N ALA A 106 -21.11 19.68 15.25
CA ALA A 106 -20.86 19.77 16.70
C ALA A 106 -19.43 20.25 16.99
N ALA A 107 -18.42 19.75 16.27
CA ALA A 107 -17.01 20.16 16.43
C ALA A 107 -16.77 21.63 16.07
N VAL A 108 -17.46 22.15 15.05
CA VAL A 108 -17.36 23.56 14.64
C VAL A 108 -18.01 24.48 15.67
N ASN A 109 -19.14 24.06 16.25
CA ASN A 109 -19.81 24.81 17.30
C ASN A 109 -19.01 24.81 18.61
N GLU A 110 -18.47 23.67 19.03
CA GLU A 110 -17.60 23.60 20.21
C GLU A 110 -16.30 24.39 20.03
N THR A 111 -15.70 24.39 18.84
CA THR A 111 -14.51 25.20 18.55
C THR A 111 -14.85 26.69 18.51
N LYS A 112 -16.02 27.07 17.96
CA LYS A 112 -16.52 28.45 17.99
C LYS A 112 -16.81 28.90 19.41
N GLU A 113 -17.44 28.07 20.23
CA GLU A 113 -17.75 28.35 21.63
C GLU A 113 -16.47 28.44 22.47
N ARG A 114 -15.49 27.56 22.26
CA ARG A 114 -14.19 27.61 22.93
C ARG A 114 -13.39 28.85 22.52
N ASN A 115 -13.41 29.22 21.25
CA ASN A 115 -12.77 30.45 20.76
C ASN A 115 -13.50 31.72 21.22
N ALA A 116 -14.84 31.68 21.32
CA ALA A 116 -15.63 32.77 21.90
C ALA A 116 -15.34 32.92 23.40
N ARG A 117 -15.21 31.81 24.14
CA ARG A 117 -14.87 31.79 25.56
C ARG A 117 -13.44 32.23 25.83
N ALA A 118 -12.48 31.84 24.97
CA ALA A 118 -11.10 32.32 25.02
C ALA A 118 -11.03 33.83 24.73
N LYS A 119 -11.74 34.32 23.70
CA LYS A 119 -11.85 35.77 23.42
C LYS A 119 -12.52 36.54 24.57
N ALA A 120 -13.55 35.98 25.19
CA ALA A 120 -14.19 36.58 26.36
C ALA A 120 -13.23 36.63 27.56
N SER A 121 -12.45 35.57 27.82
CA SER A 121 -11.47 35.55 28.92
C SER A 121 -10.32 36.55 28.72
N VAL A 122 -9.86 36.75 27.48
CA VAL A 122 -8.84 37.75 27.15
C VAL A 122 -9.42 39.18 27.24
N SER A 123 -10.70 39.36 26.89
CA SER A 123 -11.42 40.62 27.10
C SER A 123 -11.53 40.97 28.59
N SER A 124 -11.85 40.00 29.45
CA SER A 124 -11.99 40.20 30.90
C SER A 124 -10.64 40.45 31.62
N LEU A 125 -9.54 39.91 31.10
CA LEU A 125 -8.18 40.18 31.61
C LEU A 125 -7.67 41.58 31.21
N ASN A 126 -8.12 42.11 30.07
CA ASN A 126 -7.79 43.47 29.65
C ASN A 126 -8.61 44.55 30.39
N GLU A 127 -9.79 44.23 30.93
CA GLU A 127 -10.57 45.17 31.77
C GLU A 127 -10.07 45.27 33.22
N LEU A 128 -9.26 44.32 33.70
CA LEU A 128 -8.72 44.33 35.07
C LEU A 128 -7.31 44.94 35.19
N THR A 129 -6.77 45.55 34.13
CA THR A 129 -5.40 46.13 34.13
C THR A 129 -5.34 47.66 34.02
N THR A 130 -6.47 48.34 34.23
CA THR A 130 -6.53 49.81 34.31
C THR A 130 -7.06 50.32 35.66
N SER A 131 -6.39 49.94 36.74
CA SER A 131 -6.31 50.58 38.07
C SER A 131 -5.48 49.61 38.93
N ASP A 132 -4.32 49.88 39.53
CA ASP A 132 -3.69 51.09 40.02
C ASP A 132 -2.16 50.95 39.91
N LYS A 133 -1.48 52.02 39.50
CA LYS A 133 -0.02 52.15 39.61
C LYS A 133 0.34 52.71 40.99
N VAL A 134 0.44 51.87 42.02
CA VAL A 134 1.27 52.15 43.21
C VAL A 134 1.75 50.82 43.78
N THR A 135 3.00 50.78 44.26
CA THR A 135 3.64 49.70 45.03
C THR A 135 4.38 48.62 44.23
N SER A 136 5.31 49.05 43.37
CA SER A 136 6.55 48.30 43.17
C SER A 136 7.59 48.86 44.13
N ASN A 137 7.89 48.12 45.20
CA ASN A 137 9.14 48.10 45.98
C ASN A 137 8.83 47.54 47.37
N ARG A 138 9.13 46.24 47.57
CA ARG A 138 9.59 45.59 48.81
C ARG A 138 9.20 44.12 48.81
N MET A 139 10.14 43.24 48.47
CA MET A 139 10.63 42.20 49.38
C MET A 139 11.76 41.43 48.68
N SER A 140 12.98 41.90 48.83
CA SER A 140 14.19 41.12 48.60
C SER A 140 15.19 41.61 49.62
N GLU A 141 15.18 40.93 50.76
CA GLU A 141 16.21 40.85 51.82
C GLU A 141 15.47 40.60 53.13
N LEU A 142 15.59 39.37 53.62
CA LEU A 142 15.72 38.96 55.03
C LEU A 142 15.64 37.42 55.05
N ILE A 143 16.80 36.78 54.91
CA ILE A 143 17.10 35.39 55.34
C ILE A 143 18.02 35.59 56.55
N PRO A 144 17.87 34.94 57.74
CA PRO A 144 18.29 33.54 57.86
C PRO A 144 17.70 32.67 58.98
N GLY A 145 17.81 31.35 58.78
CA GLY A 145 18.10 30.39 59.86
C GLY A 145 16.95 29.45 60.21
N ALA A 146 17.09 28.18 59.82
CA ALA A 146 17.15 27.03 60.73
C ALA A 146 17.04 25.73 59.92
N ASN A 147 18.17 25.03 59.82
CA ASN A 147 18.17 23.59 59.64
C ASN A 147 17.60 22.91 60.90
N GLU A 148 17.07 21.72 60.65
CA GLU A 148 16.70 20.67 61.61
C GLU A 148 15.37 20.83 62.35
N LEU A 149 14.48 19.84 62.16
CA LEU A 149 13.98 18.94 63.22
C LEU A 149 12.75 18.13 62.72
N PHE A 150 12.96 16.83 62.47
CA PHE A 150 11.99 15.70 62.52
C PHE A 150 10.80 15.69 61.52
N ALA A 151 10.33 14.58 60.93
CA ALA A 151 10.62 13.15 60.95
C ALA A 151 9.86 12.48 59.76
N ASP A 152 10.32 11.31 59.32
CA ASP A 152 9.67 10.44 58.34
C ASP A 152 8.29 9.91 58.79
N PRO A 153 7.41 9.51 57.85
CA PRO A 153 6.36 8.51 58.12
C PRO A 153 6.36 7.36 57.08
N PRO A 154 5.72 6.20 57.34
CA PRO A 154 6.41 5.01 57.81
C PRO A 154 6.42 3.85 56.79
N ILE A 155 7.40 2.97 57.00
CA ILE A 155 7.47 1.61 56.48
C ILE A 155 6.32 0.79 57.09
N SER A 156 5.52 0.13 56.24
CA SER A 156 4.66 -0.98 56.65
C SER A 156 5.22 -2.28 56.07
N SER A 157 5.56 -3.17 56.97
CA SER A 157 6.05 -4.54 56.75
C SER A 157 4.88 -5.53 56.72
N ALA A 158 4.78 -6.33 55.67
CA ALA A 158 4.20 -7.68 55.68
C ALA A 158 4.79 -8.51 54.52
N PRO A 159 4.87 -9.85 54.65
CA PRO A 159 6.11 -10.58 54.40
C PRO A 159 6.24 -11.21 53.01
N ALA A 160 7.48 -11.65 52.75
CA ALA A 160 7.98 -12.32 51.57
C ALA A 160 7.29 -13.65 51.21
N SER A 161 7.13 -13.87 49.91
CA SER A 161 7.38 -15.17 49.29
C SER A 161 7.97 -14.96 47.90
N ASP A 162 9.25 -15.31 47.82
CA ASP A 162 10.12 -15.56 46.67
C ASP A 162 9.45 -15.81 45.30
N TYR A 163 9.91 -15.07 44.27
CA TYR A 163 10.60 -15.72 43.15
C TYR A 163 11.51 -14.73 42.42
N GLU A 164 12.74 -15.19 42.19
CA GLU A 164 13.89 -14.52 41.61
C GLU A 164 13.63 -13.66 40.37
N SER A 165 14.12 -12.42 40.49
CA SER A 165 14.46 -11.56 39.36
C SER A 165 15.65 -12.16 38.58
N PHE A 166 15.38 -12.76 37.43
CA PHE A 166 16.38 -12.82 36.37
C PHE A 166 16.44 -11.46 35.70
N ILE A 167 17.60 -10.80 35.87
CA ILE A 167 18.06 -9.59 35.20
C ILE A 167 17.67 -9.65 33.71
N THR A 168 16.66 -8.88 33.31
CA THR A 168 16.32 -8.65 31.91
C THR A 168 17.28 -7.61 31.35
N LYS A 169 18.14 -8.07 30.42
CA LYS A 169 18.85 -7.22 29.49
C LYS A 169 17.85 -6.26 28.83
N SER A 170 18.15 -4.96 28.87
CA SER A 170 17.61 -3.88 28.03
C SER A 170 16.79 -4.37 26.83
N VAL A 171 15.48 -4.53 27.02
CA VAL A 171 14.50 -4.58 25.93
C VAL A 171 13.91 -3.19 25.85
N GLN A 172 14.08 -2.56 24.69
CA GLN A 172 13.35 -1.36 24.29
C GLN A 172 11.86 -1.61 24.57
N SER A 173 11.31 -1.00 25.63
CA SER A 173 9.94 -1.26 26.06
C SER A 173 8.98 -0.91 24.93
N GLN A 174 8.41 -1.92 24.28
CA GLN A 174 7.33 -1.72 23.31
C GLN A 174 6.15 -1.14 24.07
N LYS A 175 5.72 0.07 23.68
CA LYS A 175 4.57 0.72 24.30
C LYS A 175 3.33 -0.16 24.16
N THR A 176 2.53 -0.21 25.20
CA THR A 176 1.26 -0.95 25.19
C THR A 176 0.26 -0.22 24.29
N ILE A 177 -0.72 -0.94 23.71
CA ILE A 177 -1.78 -0.36 22.86
C ILE A 177 -2.51 0.80 23.57
N ALA A 178 -2.76 0.65 24.88
CA ALA A 178 -3.38 1.68 25.71
C ALA A 178 -2.51 2.95 25.77
N GLU A 179 -1.21 2.81 26.04
CA GLU A 179 -0.26 3.93 26.09
C GLU A 179 -0.17 4.66 24.74
N MET A 180 -0.12 3.91 23.64
CA MET A 180 -0.10 4.53 22.29
C MET A 180 -1.39 5.30 21.98
N THR A 181 -2.53 4.79 22.46
CA THR A 181 -3.83 5.45 22.30
C THR A 181 -3.90 6.73 23.13
N ASP A 182 -3.46 6.66 24.38
CA ASP A 182 -3.44 7.79 25.30
C ASP A 182 -2.47 8.88 24.84
N ASP A 183 -1.29 8.50 24.33
CA ASP A 183 -0.33 9.43 23.73
C ASP A 183 -0.92 10.14 22.50
N ALA A 184 -1.60 9.40 21.62
CA ALA A 184 -2.24 9.98 20.43
C ALA A 184 -3.34 10.98 20.82
N ASN A 185 -4.14 10.65 21.84
CA ASN A 185 -5.16 11.53 22.39
C ASN A 185 -4.54 12.78 23.04
N ALA A 186 -3.48 12.62 23.82
CA ALA A 186 -2.77 13.72 24.46
C ALA A 186 -2.15 14.68 23.43
N MET A 187 -1.55 14.16 22.35
CA MET A 187 -1.02 14.95 21.24
C MET A 187 -2.13 15.71 20.50
N ALA A 188 -3.33 15.15 20.40
CA ALA A 188 -4.51 15.83 19.88
C ALA A 188 -5.08 16.88 20.87
N GLY A 189 -4.48 17.06 22.05
CA GLY A 189 -4.93 17.99 23.09
C GLY A 189 -6.16 17.51 23.86
N LEU A 190 -6.48 16.21 23.77
CA LEU A 190 -7.61 15.58 24.44
C LEU A 190 -7.16 15.12 25.83
N LYS A 191 -7.81 15.65 26.88
CA LYS A 191 -7.43 15.39 28.28
C LYS A 191 -8.33 14.39 29.01
N TRP A 192 -9.48 14.04 28.42
CA TRP A 192 -10.49 13.20 29.05
C TRP A 192 -10.40 11.76 28.58
N GLN A 193 -10.68 10.82 29.48
CA GLN A 193 -10.83 9.43 29.07
C GLN A 193 -12.11 9.23 28.26
N ALA A 194 -12.03 8.35 27.28
CA ALA A 194 -13.13 8.05 26.38
C ALA A 194 -14.23 7.27 27.14
N PHE A 195 -15.52 7.56 26.90
CA PHE A 195 -16.66 6.82 27.45
C PHE A 195 -16.50 5.30 27.32
N THR A 196 -16.53 4.55 28.42
CA THR A 196 -16.20 3.11 28.43
C THR A 196 -17.39 2.17 28.16
N CYS A 197 -18.62 2.68 28.24
CA CYS A 197 -19.85 1.90 28.07
C CYS A 197 -20.25 1.62 26.61
N GLN A 198 -19.56 2.23 25.64
CA GLN A 198 -19.90 2.12 24.23
C GLN A 198 -19.44 0.78 23.61
N PRO A 199 -20.15 0.24 22.61
CA PRO A 199 -19.72 -0.96 21.90
C PRO A 199 -18.41 -0.74 21.16
N PHE A 200 -17.60 -1.81 21.04
CA PHE A 200 -16.35 -1.85 20.28
C PHE A 200 -15.23 -0.86 20.69
N ARG A 201 -15.24 -0.33 21.93
CA ARG A 201 -14.18 0.61 22.38
C ARG A 201 -12.77 0.05 22.31
N GLN A 202 -12.59 -1.19 22.72
CA GLN A 202 -11.28 -1.84 22.66
C GLN A 202 -10.76 -1.98 21.22
N GLU A 203 -11.67 -2.20 20.26
CA GLU A 203 -11.32 -2.26 18.85
C GLU A 203 -10.93 -0.89 18.32
N ILE A 204 -11.66 0.16 18.69
CA ILE A 204 -11.30 1.54 18.32
C ILE A 204 -9.95 1.95 18.92
N ALA A 205 -9.64 1.56 20.16
CA ALA A 205 -8.32 1.80 20.73
C ALA A 205 -7.20 1.15 19.90
N LYS A 206 -7.40 -0.09 19.42
CA LYS A 206 -6.46 -0.74 18.49
C LYS A 206 -6.35 0.02 17.16
N VAL A 207 -7.46 0.50 16.62
CA VAL A 207 -7.45 1.31 15.38
C VAL A 207 -6.66 2.60 15.57
N ILE A 208 -6.86 3.28 16.69
CA ILE A 208 -6.10 4.49 17.03
C ILE A 208 -4.61 4.16 17.08
N ALA A 209 -4.21 3.14 17.85
CA ALA A 209 -2.82 2.76 18.01
C ALA A 209 -2.15 2.29 16.69
N ASN A 210 -2.89 1.63 15.80
CA ASN A 210 -2.32 1.06 14.57
C ASN A 210 -2.36 2.01 13.35
N TYR A 211 -3.37 2.88 13.24
CA TYR A 211 -3.62 3.68 12.03
C TYR A 211 -3.58 5.20 12.25
N LEU A 212 -3.86 5.69 13.47
CA LEU A 212 -4.03 7.13 13.72
C LEU A 212 -2.92 7.73 14.58
N ALA A 213 -2.34 6.94 15.47
CA ALA A 213 -1.24 7.38 16.30
C ALA A 213 -0.04 7.80 15.42
N PRO A 214 0.65 8.89 15.75
CA PRO A 214 1.84 9.29 15.01
C PRO A 214 2.94 8.24 15.16
N ASN A 215 3.59 7.89 14.05
CA ASN A 215 4.53 6.77 13.93
C ASN A 215 3.90 5.40 14.22
N ALA A 216 2.58 5.27 14.08
CA ALA A 216 1.93 3.98 14.17
C ALA A 216 2.46 3.02 13.09
N PRO A 217 2.49 1.71 13.35
CA PRO A 217 3.02 0.72 12.39
C PRO A 217 2.33 0.78 11.03
N ARG A 218 1.06 1.21 10.98
CA ARG A 218 0.25 1.32 9.76
C ARG A 218 -0.41 2.70 9.67
N GLU A 219 0.34 3.73 10.05
CA GLU A 219 -0.14 5.13 10.05
C GLU A 219 -0.73 5.54 8.70
N LEU A 220 -1.98 6.02 8.70
CA LEU A 220 -2.64 6.51 7.50
C LEU A 220 -2.07 7.88 7.08
N ASN A 221 -1.96 8.08 5.77
CA ASN A 221 -1.50 9.34 5.18
C ASN A 221 -2.59 10.43 5.23
N ILE A 222 -2.78 11.05 6.39
CA ILE A 222 -3.82 12.07 6.64
C ILE A 222 -3.23 13.34 7.22
N SER A 223 -3.92 14.47 7.03
CA SER A 223 -3.51 15.74 7.61
C SER A 223 -3.65 15.73 9.14
N TYR A 224 -2.79 16.50 9.82
CA TYR A 224 -2.86 16.67 11.28
C TYR A 224 -4.24 17.17 11.72
N LYS A 225 -4.85 18.10 10.96
CA LYS A 225 -6.17 18.64 11.25
C LYS A 225 -7.25 17.55 11.22
N ASP A 226 -7.23 16.71 10.18
CA ASP A 226 -8.19 15.62 10.02
C ASP A 226 -7.98 14.55 11.10
N ARG A 227 -6.72 14.24 11.43
CA ARG A 227 -6.37 13.32 12.53
C ARG A 227 -6.94 13.80 13.86
N THR A 228 -6.70 15.06 14.24
CA THR A 228 -7.23 15.63 15.49
C THR A 228 -8.76 15.63 15.50
N ALA A 229 -9.41 15.99 14.37
CA ALA A 229 -10.86 15.99 14.26
C ALA A 229 -11.48 14.60 14.47
N VAL A 230 -10.83 13.56 13.93
CA VAL A 230 -11.27 12.18 14.08
C VAL A 230 -11.01 11.66 15.49
N LEU A 231 -9.83 11.91 16.06
CA LEU A 231 -9.54 11.53 17.45
C LEU A 231 -10.53 12.17 18.42
N HIS A 232 -10.89 13.44 18.19
CA HIS A 232 -11.94 14.11 18.94
C HIS A 232 -13.29 13.39 18.80
N ALA A 233 -13.72 13.06 17.57
CA ALA A 233 -14.96 12.32 17.34
C ALA A 233 -14.97 10.95 18.06
N LEU A 234 -13.84 10.22 17.99
CA LEU A 234 -13.69 8.90 18.59
C LEU A 234 -13.68 8.93 20.12
N GLN A 235 -13.32 10.05 20.74
CA GLN A 235 -13.44 10.21 22.18
C GLN A 235 -14.91 10.17 22.64
N HIS A 236 -15.81 10.76 21.84
CA HIS A 236 -17.23 10.89 22.17
C HIS A 236 -18.09 9.71 21.74
N THR A 237 -17.79 9.07 20.61
CA THR A 237 -18.64 8.01 20.07
C THR A 237 -17.85 6.92 19.37
N THR A 238 -18.43 5.71 19.33
CA THR A 238 -17.97 4.62 18.46
C THR A 238 -18.79 4.48 17.19
N HIS A 239 -19.73 5.38 16.95
CA HIS A 239 -20.55 5.34 15.75
C HIS A 239 -19.66 5.44 14.47
N PRO A 240 -19.93 4.66 13.41
CA PRO A 240 -19.13 4.69 12.16
C PRO A 240 -19.01 6.09 11.52
N SER A 241 -19.96 6.99 11.77
CA SER A 241 -19.89 8.37 11.28
C SER A 241 -18.71 9.18 11.85
N ALA A 242 -18.13 8.77 12.98
CA ALA A 242 -16.88 9.37 13.48
C ALA A 242 -15.71 9.20 12.49
N PHE A 243 -15.76 8.17 11.66
CA PHE A 243 -14.75 7.87 10.64
C PHE A 243 -15.08 8.48 9.27
N GLN A 244 -16.13 9.28 9.11
CA GLN A 244 -16.60 9.76 7.80
C GLN A 244 -15.51 10.49 6.99
N ILE A 245 -14.70 11.32 7.67
CA ILE A 245 -13.58 12.03 7.05
C ILE A 245 -12.54 11.04 6.53
N LEU A 246 -12.13 10.07 7.36
CA LEU A 246 -11.17 9.04 6.96
C LEU A 246 -11.70 8.14 5.86
N GLY A 247 -12.95 7.70 5.97
CA GLY A 247 -13.60 6.90 4.94
C GLY A 247 -13.54 7.58 3.58
N THR A 248 -13.82 8.89 3.53
CA THR A 248 -13.74 9.68 2.29
C THR A 248 -12.32 9.76 1.74
N ILE A 249 -11.32 10.02 2.60
CA ILE A 249 -9.91 10.13 2.19
C ILE A 249 -9.39 8.78 1.68
N VAL A 250 -9.63 7.71 2.43
CA VAL A 250 -9.20 6.35 2.11
C VAL A 250 -9.87 5.86 0.83
N GLU A 251 -11.19 6.02 0.71
CA GLU A 251 -11.93 5.60 -0.48
C GLU A 251 -11.50 6.38 -1.73
N SER A 252 -11.33 7.71 -1.62
CA SER A 252 -10.87 8.52 -2.76
C SER A 252 -9.43 8.16 -3.19
N THR A 253 -8.56 7.82 -2.24
CA THR A 253 -7.19 7.37 -2.52
C THR A 253 -7.18 6.00 -3.20
N LEU A 254 -7.98 5.05 -2.69
CA LEU A 254 -8.11 3.73 -3.29
C LEU A 254 -8.65 3.81 -4.71
N ARG A 255 -9.74 4.54 -4.93
CA ARG A 255 -10.40 4.63 -6.23
C ARG A 255 -9.67 5.51 -7.23
N GLY A 256 -9.09 6.62 -6.79
CA GLY A 256 -8.50 7.62 -7.68
C GLY A 256 -7.01 7.44 -7.96
N GLN A 257 -6.29 6.75 -7.07
CA GLN A 257 -4.84 6.56 -7.19
C GLN A 257 -4.47 5.08 -7.24
N LEU A 258 -4.76 4.33 -6.18
CA LEU A 258 -4.20 2.98 -5.99
C LEU A 258 -4.77 1.95 -6.95
N HIS A 259 -6.08 1.93 -7.16
CA HIS A 259 -6.76 1.01 -8.07
C HIS A 259 -6.39 1.24 -9.54
N PRO A 260 -6.42 2.47 -10.09
CA PRO A 260 -5.96 2.71 -11.45
C PRO A 260 -4.50 2.33 -11.68
N ASN A 261 -3.63 2.58 -10.69
CA ASN A 261 -2.23 2.19 -10.74
C ASN A 261 -2.05 0.66 -10.67
N PHE A 262 -2.85 -0.02 -9.86
CA PHE A 262 -2.90 -1.47 -9.78
C PHE A 262 -3.34 -2.09 -11.11
N ILE A 263 -4.48 -1.68 -11.67
CA ILE A 263 -4.96 -2.17 -12.97
C ILE A 263 -3.91 -1.90 -14.06
N ARG A 264 -3.34 -0.68 -14.06
CA ARG A 264 -2.23 -0.33 -14.95
C ARG A 264 -1.11 -1.37 -14.81
N TRP A 265 -0.68 -1.71 -13.60
CA TRP A 265 0.39 -2.67 -13.32
C TRP A 265 0.02 -4.11 -13.70
N SER A 266 -1.20 -4.57 -13.38
CA SER A 266 -1.68 -5.94 -13.64
C SER A 266 -1.82 -6.27 -15.13
N ILE A 267 -2.00 -5.27 -15.99
CA ILE A 267 -1.99 -5.47 -17.45
C ILE A 267 -0.62 -5.93 -17.95
N CYS A 268 0.49 -5.58 -17.29
CA CYS A 268 1.83 -5.97 -17.72
C CYS A 268 2.06 -7.48 -17.55
N ASN A 269 2.40 -8.16 -18.64
CA ASN A 269 2.70 -9.60 -18.61
C ASN A 269 4.17 -9.91 -18.26
N GLY A 270 5.09 -8.97 -18.44
CA GLY A 270 6.51 -9.13 -18.13
C GLY A 270 6.93 -8.41 -16.86
N ASN A 271 7.95 -8.94 -16.18
CA ASN A 271 8.63 -8.22 -15.10
C ASN A 271 9.55 -7.10 -15.65
N LYS A 272 10.06 -6.22 -14.77
CA LYS A 272 10.88 -5.07 -15.20
C LYS A 272 12.13 -5.50 -16.01
N PRO A 273 12.93 -6.49 -15.58
CA PRO A 273 14.09 -6.95 -16.35
C PRO A 273 13.72 -7.49 -17.73
N LYS A 274 12.69 -8.35 -17.84
CA LYS A 274 12.22 -8.87 -19.14
C LYS A 274 11.75 -7.75 -20.05
N ILE A 275 10.94 -6.80 -19.55
CA ILE A 275 10.47 -5.69 -20.39
C ILE A 275 11.61 -4.79 -20.85
N PHE A 276 12.61 -4.55 -20.00
CA PHE A 276 13.82 -3.83 -20.40
C PHE A 276 14.57 -4.57 -21.51
N PHE A 277 14.81 -5.87 -21.34
CA PHE A 277 15.44 -6.71 -22.35
C PHE A 277 14.67 -6.70 -23.70
N VAL A 278 13.35 -6.86 -23.66
CA VAL A 278 12.50 -6.84 -24.86
C VAL A 278 12.53 -5.48 -25.55
N ARG A 279 12.58 -4.37 -24.79
CA ARG A 279 12.77 -3.02 -25.38
C ARG A 279 14.12 -2.91 -26.10
N THR A 280 15.19 -3.35 -25.47
CA THR A 280 16.53 -3.36 -26.08
C THR A 280 16.55 -4.18 -27.37
N MET A 281 15.93 -5.37 -27.37
CA MET A 281 15.77 -6.19 -28.57
C MET A 281 14.96 -5.47 -29.67
N GLY A 282 13.90 -4.76 -29.30
CA GLY A 282 13.13 -3.93 -30.25
C GLY A 282 13.98 -2.84 -30.90
N VAL A 283 14.81 -2.10 -30.13
CA VAL A 283 15.74 -1.10 -30.68
C VAL A 283 16.73 -1.75 -31.64
N ILE A 284 17.34 -2.87 -31.24
CA ILE A 284 18.35 -3.57 -32.04
C ILE A 284 17.76 -4.02 -33.38
N HIS A 285 16.54 -4.58 -33.39
CA HIS A 285 15.88 -4.99 -34.64
C HIS A 285 15.57 -3.79 -35.54
N ILE A 286 15.10 -2.67 -34.98
CA ILE A 286 14.87 -1.45 -35.77
C ILE A 286 16.20 -0.96 -36.37
N ALA A 287 17.26 -0.88 -35.56
CA ALA A 287 18.57 -0.44 -36.02
C ALA A 287 19.15 -1.36 -37.10
N LEU A 288 19.01 -2.69 -36.94
CA LEU A 288 19.44 -3.67 -37.93
C LEU A 288 18.63 -3.56 -39.24
N GLY A 289 17.32 -3.37 -39.15
CA GLY A 289 16.46 -3.12 -40.31
C GLY A 289 16.88 -1.86 -41.07
N LEU A 290 17.14 -0.77 -40.35
CA LEU A 290 17.65 0.49 -40.93
C LEU A 290 19.05 0.32 -41.53
N LEU A 291 19.94 -0.46 -40.90
CA LEU A 291 21.26 -0.76 -41.43
C LEU A 291 21.18 -1.55 -42.74
N ILE A 292 20.31 -2.57 -42.81
CA ILE A 292 20.05 -3.32 -44.06
C ILE A 292 19.53 -2.38 -45.14
N ALA A 293 18.57 -1.51 -44.81
CA ALA A 293 18.04 -0.53 -45.76
C ALA A 293 19.12 0.44 -46.26
N LEU A 294 19.99 0.91 -45.37
CA LEU A 294 21.12 1.78 -45.68
C LEU A 294 22.11 1.10 -46.63
N LEU A 295 22.57 -0.11 -46.29
CA LEU A 295 23.50 -0.88 -47.13
C LEU A 295 22.92 -1.16 -48.53
N LEU A 296 21.63 -1.50 -48.61
CA LEU A 296 20.94 -1.71 -49.90
C LEU A 296 20.65 -0.41 -50.66
N THR A 297 20.70 0.75 -50.00
CA THR A 297 20.57 2.06 -50.66
C THR A 297 21.90 2.50 -51.26
N LEU A 298 23.01 2.18 -50.58
CA LEU A 298 24.37 2.49 -51.02
C LEU A 298 24.90 1.54 -52.10
N SER A 299 24.36 0.32 -52.20
CA SER A 299 24.77 -0.66 -53.21
C SER A 299 24.22 -0.36 -54.62
N ARG A 300 24.73 -1.10 -55.62
CA ARG A 300 24.21 -1.12 -57.01
C ARG A 300 22.92 -1.92 -57.19
N ALA A 301 22.36 -2.50 -56.13
CA ALA A 301 21.14 -3.30 -56.22
C ALA A 301 19.94 -2.44 -56.62
N SER A 302 18.95 -3.05 -57.28
CA SER A 302 17.72 -2.33 -57.64
C SER A 302 16.97 -1.87 -56.39
N ARG A 303 16.28 -0.72 -56.48
CA ARG A 303 15.55 -0.11 -55.36
C ARG A 303 14.56 -1.04 -54.65
N TRP A 304 14.07 -2.08 -55.34
CA TRP A 304 13.10 -3.04 -54.81
C TRP A 304 13.69 -3.97 -53.75
N TYR A 305 15.00 -4.24 -53.79
CA TYR A 305 15.66 -5.06 -52.76
C TYR A 305 15.59 -4.42 -51.38
N ARG A 306 15.44 -3.09 -51.28
CA ARG A 306 15.34 -2.36 -50.01
C ARG A 306 14.11 -2.79 -49.19
N ILE A 307 13.08 -3.38 -49.82
CA ILE A 307 11.92 -3.97 -49.14
C ILE A 307 12.33 -5.12 -48.20
N LEU A 308 13.47 -5.78 -48.43
CA LEU A 308 13.97 -6.84 -47.55
C LEU A 308 14.29 -6.36 -46.12
N SER A 309 14.44 -5.05 -45.91
CA SER A 309 14.57 -4.47 -44.57
C SER A 309 13.25 -4.46 -43.77
N ALA A 310 12.10 -4.57 -44.45
CA ALA A 310 10.78 -4.40 -43.86
C ALA A 310 10.45 -5.46 -42.79
N PRO A 311 10.71 -6.77 -42.97
CA PRO A 311 10.38 -7.77 -41.95
C PRO A 311 11.14 -7.55 -40.63
N VAL A 312 12.43 -7.22 -40.70
CA VAL A 312 13.26 -6.97 -39.51
C VAL A 312 12.79 -5.71 -38.79
N THR A 313 12.52 -4.64 -39.54
CA THR A 313 11.99 -3.38 -39.01
C THR A 313 10.60 -3.58 -38.38
N LEU A 314 9.74 -4.40 -39.00
CA LEU A 314 8.40 -4.71 -38.51
C LEU A 314 8.43 -5.43 -37.16
N ILE A 315 9.25 -6.47 -37.04
CA ILE A 315 9.42 -7.21 -35.78
C ILE A 315 9.88 -6.25 -34.68
N GLY A 316 10.87 -5.40 -34.98
CA GLY A 316 11.36 -4.39 -34.04
C GLY A 316 10.30 -3.38 -33.63
N ALA A 317 9.54 -2.84 -34.58
CA ALA A 317 8.50 -1.83 -34.34
C ALA A 317 7.33 -2.38 -33.51
N ILE A 318 6.81 -3.57 -33.84
CA ILE A 318 5.74 -4.22 -33.07
C ILE A 318 6.22 -4.48 -31.63
N THR A 319 7.42 -5.05 -31.49
CA THR A 319 8.03 -5.35 -30.19
C THR A 319 8.20 -4.09 -29.36
N MET A 320 8.67 -2.99 -29.98
CA MET A 320 8.88 -1.70 -29.30
C MET A 320 7.55 -1.12 -28.78
N VAL A 321 6.52 -1.05 -29.61
CA VAL A 321 5.22 -0.49 -29.23
C VAL A 321 4.56 -1.32 -28.11
N ALA A 322 4.61 -2.65 -28.20
CA ALA A 322 4.10 -3.54 -27.16
C ALA A 322 4.89 -3.39 -25.85
N ALA A 323 6.23 -3.37 -25.91
CA ALA A 323 7.09 -3.27 -24.74
C ALA A 323 7.04 -1.90 -24.06
N TYR A 324 6.74 -0.83 -24.79
CA TYR A 324 6.46 0.48 -24.21
C TYR A 324 5.25 0.43 -23.27
N LYS A 325 4.22 -0.35 -23.64
CA LYS A 325 3.04 -0.61 -22.81
C LYS A 325 3.25 -1.70 -21.75
N GLY A 326 4.45 -2.29 -21.67
CA GLY A 326 4.82 -3.31 -20.70
C GLY A 326 4.34 -4.71 -21.05
N LEU A 327 4.16 -4.99 -22.35
CA LEU A 327 3.84 -6.31 -22.86
C LEU A 327 5.02 -6.91 -23.63
N CYS A 328 5.30 -8.17 -23.36
CA CYS A 328 6.14 -9.04 -24.17
C CYS A 328 5.26 -9.80 -25.16
N VAL A 329 5.54 -9.65 -26.45
CA VAL A 329 4.79 -10.31 -27.54
C VAL A 329 4.94 -11.83 -27.47
N ILE A 330 6.11 -12.34 -27.07
CA ILE A 330 6.38 -13.78 -26.95
C ILE A 330 5.50 -14.41 -25.84
N LEU A 331 5.44 -13.77 -24.68
CA LEU A 331 4.58 -14.24 -23.58
C LEU A 331 3.10 -14.21 -23.97
N HIS A 332 2.68 -13.19 -24.72
CA HIS A 332 1.33 -13.11 -25.24
C HIS A 332 1.03 -14.23 -26.25
N ALA A 333 1.95 -14.50 -27.18
CA ALA A 333 1.83 -15.56 -28.19
C ALA A 333 1.76 -16.96 -27.56
N ASN A 334 2.40 -17.18 -26.40
CA ASN A 334 2.40 -18.45 -25.66
C ASN A 334 1.10 -18.69 -24.85
N GLY A 335 -0.06 -18.22 -25.35
CA GLY A 335 -1.36 -18.47 -24.72
C GLY A 335 -1.77 -17.45 -23.65
N GLY A 336 -1.25 -16.22 -23.70
CA GLY A 336 -1.61 -15.17 -22.75
C GLY A 336 -1.02 -15.40 -21.35
N VAL A 337 0.24 -15.80 -21.29
CA VAL A 337 0.95 -16.01 -20.02
C VAL A 337 1.59 -14.72 -19.50
N ARG A 338 1.85 -14.67 -18.19
CA ARG A 338 2.61 -13.62 -17.50
C ARG A 338 3.75 -14.21 -16.70
N ASN A 339 4.76 -13.41 -16.34
CA ASN A 339 5.74 -13.83 -15.35
C ASN A 339 5.09 -13.96 -13.96
N VAL A 340 5.50 -15.01 -13.25
CA VAL A 340 5.24 -15.20 -11.82
C VAL A 340 5.95 -14.08 -11.06
N LYS A 341 5.29 -13.54 -10.03
CA LYS A 341 5.91 -12.53 -9.16
C LYS A 341 6.81 -13.22 -8.12
N PRO A 342 7.87 -12.56 -7.63
CA PRO A 342 8.80 -13.19 -6.69
C PRO A 342 8.11 -13.79 -5.46
N TRP A 343 7.14 -13.07 -4.89
CA TRP A 343 6.37 -13.53 -3.73
C TRP A 343 5.35 -14.64 -4.05
N GLU A 344 4.97 -14.85 -5.32
CA GLU A 344 4.07 -15.93 -5.77
C GLU A 344 4.76 -17.28 -5.94
N ASP A 345 6.10 -17.31 -6.03
CA ASP A 345 6.87 -18.54 -6.22
C ASP A 345 6.88 -19.34 -4.91
N SER A 346 6.19 -20.49 -4.88
CA SER A 346 6.10 -21.33 -3.68
C SER A 346 7.46 -21.85 -3.24
N ASP A 347 8.37 -22.09 -4.20
CA ASP A 347 9.73 -22.58 -3.93
C ASP A 347 10.55 -21.59 -3.08
N SER A 348 10.22 -20.29 -3.15
CA SER A 348 10.90 -19.25 -2.36
C SER A 348 10.69 -19.40 -0.85
N TYR A 349 9.61 -20.06 -0.42
CA TYR A 349 9.30 -20.31 0.98
C TYR A 349 9.89 -21.62 1.52
N PHE A 350 10.11 -22.62 0.65
CA PHE A 350 10.58 -23.95 1.07
C PHE A 350 12.10 -24.07 1.07
N SER A 351 12.81 -23.32 0.22
CA SER A 351 14.28 -23.34 0.14
C SER A 351 14.99 -22.93 1.45
N ASP A 352 14.32 -22.18 2.33
CA ASP A 352 14.92 -21.73 3.59
C ASP A 352 14.80 -22.78 4.70
N LYS A 353 13.82 -23.70 4.62
CA LYS A 353 13.68 -24.79 5.61
C LYS A 353 14.81 -25.81 5.50
N THR A 354 15.35 -26.03 4.29
CA THR A 354 16.50 -26.93 4.10
C THR A 354 17.79 -26.37 4.67
N CYS A 355 17.97 -25.04 4.70
CA CYS A 355 19.15 -24.42 5.31
C CYS A 355 19.03 -24.32 6.84
N ARG A 356 17.80 -24.25 7.37
CA ARG A 356 17.53 -24.13 8.81
C ARG A 356 17.42 -25.49 9.53
N ALA A 357 17.29 -26.58 8.78
CA ALA A 357 17.27 -27.94 9.31
C ALA A 357 18.64 -28.39 9.86
N GLU A 358 19.74 -27.76 9.42
CA GLU A 358 21.09 -28.04 9.95
C GLU A 358 21.28 -27.47 11.37
N ASP A 359 20.48 -26.48 11.78
CA ASP A 359 20.55 -25.87 13.12
C ASP A 359 19.61 -26.54 14.14
N GLU A 360 18.57 -27.28 13.71
CA GLU A 360 17.62 -27.94 14.61
C GLU A 360 18.14 -29.28 15.16
N GLU A 361 19.11 -29.92 14.49
CA GLU A 361 19.72 -31.18 14.92
C GLU A 361 20.55 -31.03 16.23
N ALA A 362 20.94 -29.80 16.59
CA ALA A 362 21.60 -29.49 17.86
C ALA A 362 20.65 -29.41 19.08
N THR A 363 19.32 -29.42 18.86
CA THR A 363 18.32 -29.26 19.94
C THR A 363 17.58 -30.54 20.32
N LEU A 364 17.85 -31.66 19.63
CA LEU A 364 17.18 -32.95 19.86
C LEU A 364 17.84 -33.85 20.93
N ALA A 365 18.90 -33.38 21.60
CA ALA A 365 19.57 -34.13 22.67
C ALA A 365 18.93 -33.94 24.07
N LEU A 366 17.69 -33.48 24.17
CA LEU A 366 17.06 -33.16 25.46
C LEU A 366 15.52 -33.33 25.46
N SER A 367 15.00 -34.45 24.96
CA SER A 367 13.62 -34.86 25.31
C SER A 367 13.37 -36.35 25.06
N ASP A 368 14.15 -37.22 25.69
CA ASP A 368 13.72 -38.59 25.96
C ASP A 368 13.05 -38.61 27.35
N VAL A 369 11.72 -38.47 27.41
CA VAL A 369 10.81 -39.16 28.33
C VAL A 369 9.37 -38.91 27.86
N GLN A 370 8.58 -39.99 27.82
CA GLN A 370 7.14 -40.12 27.59
C GLN A 370 6.64 -40.38 26.16
N SER A 371 6.95 -41.60 25.72
CA SER A 371 5.98 -42.46 25.04
C SER A 371 4.69 -42.63 25.88
N ILE A 372 3.52 -42.43 25.27
CA ILE A 372 2.32 -43.32 25.25
C ILE A 372 1.13 -42.49 24.73
N ALA A 373 0.72 -42.78 23.49
CA ALA A 373 -0.68 -42.86 23.04
C ALA A 373 -0.72 -42.96 21.50
N LYS A 374 -0.69 -44.17 20.96
CA LYS A 374 -1.15 -44.46 19.60
C LYS A 374 -2.68 -44.52 19.63
N SER A 375 -3.36 -43.70 18.84
CA SER A 375 -4.64 -44.08 18.23
C SER A 375 -5.01 -43.13 17.09
N ASN A 376 -5.00 -43.67 15.88
CA ASN A 376 -5.87 -43.38 14.74
C ASN A 376 -6.13 -41.90 14.38
N ARG A 377 -5.44 -41.42 13.34
CA ARG A 377 -6.09 -40.51 12.40
C ARG A 377 -5.61 -40.74 10.97
N SER A 378 -6.60 -40.78 10.10
CA SER A 378 -6.59 -41.01 8.67
C SER A 378 -5.56 -40.16 7.91
N LYS A 379 -4.99 -40.81 6.89
CA LYS A 379 -4.25 -40.23 5.77
C LYS A 379 -5.08 -39.11 5.13
N SER A 380 -4.73 -37.87 5.44
CA SER A 380 -5.09 -36.68 4.66
C SER A 380 -3.85 -35.81 4.63
N THR A 381 -2.97 -36.09 3.67
CA THR A 381 -1.78 -35.28 3.40
C THR A 381 -2.23 -34.03 2.63
N ILE A 382 -2.93 -33.12 3.31
CA ILE A 382 -3.06 -31.75 2.86
C ILE A 382 -1.79 -31.06 3.36
N ALA A 383 -0.86 -30.80 2.44
CA ALA A 383 0.29 -29.95 2.70
C ALA A 383 -0.20 -28.66 3.39
N PRO A 384 0.50 -28.15 4.42
CA PRO A 384 0.12 -26.89 5.03
C PRO A 384 0.30 -25.81 3.96
N GLU A 385 -0.82 -25.38 3.39
CA GLU A 385 -0.95 -24.20 2.58
C GLU A 385 -0.23 -23.08 3.34
N ALA A 386 0.91 -22.62 2.81
CA ALA A 386 1.73 -21.59 3.42
C ALA A 386 0.94 -20.28 3.39
N LYS A 387 -0.02 -20.13 4.32
CA LYS A 387 -0.80 -18.92 4.51
C LYS A 387 0.20 -17.80 4.70
N ARG A 388 0.25 -16.85 3.77
CA ARG A 388 0.97 -15.58 3.97
C ARG A 388 0.32 -14.90 5.18
N PRO A 389 0.91 -14.93 6.39
CA PRO A 389 0.10 -14.82 7.60
C PRO A 389 -0.28 -13.39 8.01
N LYS A 390 -0.13 -12.36 7.17
CA LYS A 390 -0.22 -10.95 7.63
C LYS A 390 -0.84 -9.94 6.68
N SER A 391 -1.12 -10.29 5.42
CA SER A 391 -1.50 -9.29 4.40
C SER A 391 -2.89 -8.70 4.61
N PHE A 392 -3.82 -9.48 5.18
CA PHE A 392 -5.21 -9.08 5.41
C PHE A 392 -5.56 -8.84 6.87
N ASP A 393 -4.64 -9.07 7.79
CA ASP A 393 -4.88 -8.77 9.20
C ASP A 393 -5.12 -7.27 9.36
N THR A 394 -6.18 -6.87 10.05
CA THR A 394 -6.46 -5.46 10.32
C THR A 394 -5.42 -4.85 11.25
N PHE A 395 -4.97 -5.61 12.25
CA PHE A 395 -4.05 -5.16 13.28
C PHE A 395 -2.77 -5.96 13.22
N GLY A 396 -1.65 -5.33 13.54
CA GLY A 396 -0.36 -6.02 13.58
C GLY A 396 0.82 -5.08 13.39
N SER A 397 1.96 -5.68 13.08
CA SER A 397 3.19 -4.98 12.75
C SER A 397 3.05 -4.16 11.47
N ALA A 398 4.05 -3.31 11.21
CA ALA A 398 4.13 -2.57 9.97
C ALA A 398 4.09 -3.50 8.75
N ASN A 399 3.56 -2.98 7.64
CA ASN A 399 3.46 -3.69 6.36
C ASN A 399 4.84 -3.72 5.65
N THR A 400 5.84 -4.31 6.31
CA THR A 400 7.21 -4.46 5.81
C THR A 400 7.40 -5.84 5.20
N PHE A 401 8.04 -5.89 4.04
CA PHE A 401 8.38 -7.15 3.34
C PHE A 401 9.89 -7.41 3.27
N ALA A 402 10.73 -6.49 3.76
CA ALA A 402 12.19 -6.57 3.62
C ALA A 402 12.77 -7.85 4.26
N ASP A 403 12.15 -8.32 5.34
CA ASP A 403 12.57 -9.53 6.06
C ASP A 403 12.00 -10.82 5.45
N GLU A 404 11.23 -10.74 4.36
CA GLU A 404 10.67 -11.94 3.74
C GLU A 404 11.74 -12.75 3.00
N PRO A 405 11.76 -14.09 3.15
CA PRO A 405 12.83 -14.94 2.59
C PRO A 405 13.04 -14.76 1.09
N TRP A 406 11.95 -14.56 0.33
CA TRP A 406 12.01 -14.40 -1.11
C TRP A 406 12.79 -13.15 -1.54
N VAL A 407 12.86 -12.09 -0.71
CA VAL A 407 13.55 -10.83 -1.06
C VAL A 407 15.04 -11.09 -1.24
N SER A 408 15.67 -11.67 -0.23
CA SER A 408 17.11 -11.97 -0.27
C SER A 408 17.46 -12.96 -1.39
N GLN A 409 16.61 -13.96 -1.62
CA GLN A 409 16.79 -14.94 -2.69
C GLN A 409 16.66 -14.28 -4.06
N TYR A 410 15.64 -13.43 -4.25
CA TYR A 410 15.40 -12.74 -5.51
C TYR A 410 16.50 -11.74 -5.83
N GLU A 411 17.04 -11.03 -4.84
CA GLU A 411 18.17 -10.13 -5.03
C GLU A 411 19.40 -10.87 -5.57
N LYS A 412 19.74 -12.03 -4.99
CA LYS A 412 20.88 -12.87 -5.39
C LYS A 412 20.76 -13.46 -6.80
N ARG A 413 19.55 -13.61 -7.35
CA ARG A 413 19.37 -14.17 -8.71
C ARG A 413 20.03 -13.29 -9.79
N PRO A 414 20.80 -13.88 -10.74
CA PRO A 414 21.39 -13.14 -11.85
C PRO A 414 20.32 -12.55 -12.77
N LEU A 415 20.67 -11.51 -13.51
CA LEU A 415 19.74 -10.79 -14.41
C LEU A 415 19.12 -11.71 -15.47
N MET A 416 19.86 -12.68 -16.00
CA MET A 416 19.35 -13.59 -17.02
C MET A 416 18.25 -14.50 -16.47
N GLU A 417 18.38 -14.98 -15.24
CA GLU A 417 17.35 -15.78 -14.57
C GLU A 417 16.09 -14.93 -14.30
N LYS A 418 16.27 -13.67 -13.89
CA LYS A 418 15.17 -12.71 -13.75
C LYS A 418 14.46 -12.43 -15.08
N ILE A 419 15.17 -12.47 -16.22
CA ILE A 419 14.54 -12.35 -17.55
C ILE A 419 13.79 -13.63 -17.90
N MET A 420 14.34 -14.80 -17.59
CA MET A 420 13.76 -16.11 -17.88
C MET A 420 12.87 -16.65 -16.75
N GLU A 421 12.26 -15.73 -15.98
CA GLU A 421 11.38 -16.06 -14.87
C GLU A 421 10.24 -17.00 -15.29
N LYS A 422 9.82 -17.88 -14.37
CA LYS A 422 8.68 -18.79 -14.54
C LYS A 422 7.44 -18.03 -15.03
N ASN A 423 6.64 -18.71 -15.85
CA ASN A 423 5.41 -18.14 -16.41
C ASN A 423 4.19 -18.81 -15.78
N THR A 424 3.14 -18.02 -15.56
CA THR A 424 1.81 -18.47 -15.13
C THR A 424 0.74 -17.88 -16.03
N TRP A 425 -0.43 -18.50 -16.07
CA TRP A 425 -1.51 -18.08 -16.94
C TRP A 425 -2.23 -16.85 -16.41
N VAL A 426 -2.66 -15.96 -17.32
CA VAL A 426 -3.56 -14.85 -16.98
C VAL A 426 -4.98 -15.41 -16.92
N GLN A 427 -5.48 -15.57 -15.69
CA GLN A 427 -6.80 -16.18 -15.43
C GLN A 427 -7.94 -15.23 -15.76
N ASP A 428 -7.76 -13.94 -15.50
CA ASP A 428 -8.77 -12.93 -15.75
C ASP A 428 -8.96 -12.63 -17.24
N GLU A 429 -10.17 -12.89 -17.74
CA GLU A 429 -10.52 -12.69 -19.14
C GLU A 429 -10.47 -11.21 -19.57
N SER A 430 -10.81 -10.29 -18.67
CA SER A 430 -10.83 -8.86 -18.99
C SER A 430 -9.41 -8.31 -19.17
N ILE A 431 -8.46 -8.73 -18.33
CA ILE A 431 -7.02 -8.43 -18.51
C ILE A 431 -6.54 -8.97 -19.85
N ARG A 432 -6.87 -10.23 -20.19
CA ARG A 432 -6.49 -10.85 -21.47
C ARG A 432 -7.07 -10.09 -22.67
N SER A 433 -8.32 -9.66 -22.59
CA SER A 433 -8.97 -8.83 -23.62
C SER A 433 -8.24 -7.51 -23.83
N ILE A 434 -7.86 -6.83 -22.75
CA ILE A 434 -7.05 -5.60 -22.81
C ILE A 434 -5.69 -5.87 -23.46
N GLN A 435 -5.00 -6.94 -23.06
CA GLN A 435 -3.71 -7.31 -23.65
C GLN A 435 -3.84 -7.59 -25.16
N ASN A 436 -4.87 -8.31 -25.58
CA ASN A 436 -5.17 -8.55 -27.00
C ASN A 436 -5.36 -7.23 -27.76
N MET A 437 -6.10 -6.29 -27.19
CA MET A 437 -6.33 -4.98 -27.79
C MET A 437 -5.03 -4.20 -27.96
N ILE A 438 -4.17 -4.21 -26.94
CA ILE A 438 -2.86 -3.55 -26.99
C ILE A 438 -1.96 -4.18 -28.06
N ILE A 439 -1.94 -5.51 -28.16
CA ILE A 439 -1.13 -6.21 -29.16
C ILE A 439 -1.62 -5.90 -30.58
N ARG A 440 -2.92 -5.93 -30.84
CA ARG A 440 -3.47 -5.53 -32.16
C ARG A 440 -3.11 -4.09 -32.52
N GLN A 441 -3.14 -3.17 -31.56
CA GLN A 441 -2.67 -1.80 -31.79
C GLN A 441 -1.17 -1.75 -32.09
N SER A 442 -0.35 -2.54 -31.38
CA SER A 442 1.09 -2.58 -31.64
C SER A 442 1.41 -3.13 -33.03
N GLN A 443 0.63 -4.11 -33.51
CA GLN A 443 0.71 -4.62 -34.87
C GLN A 443 0.33 -3.54 -35.89
N PHE A 444 -0.81 -2.86 -35.69
CA PHE A 444 -1.25 -1.78 -36.57
C PHE A 444 -0.20 -0.66 -36.68
N TRP A 445 0.26 -0.13 -35.55
CA TRP A 445 1.28 0.94 -35.53
C TRP A 445 2.64 0.47 -36.06
N GLY A 446 3.02 -0.77 -35.79
CA GLY A 446 4.24 -1.38 -36.32
C GLY A 446 4.22 -1.49 -37.85
N VAL A 447 3.08 -1.89 -38.44
CA VAL A 447 2.88 -1.93 -39.89
C VAL A 447 2.96 -0.53 -40.48
N VAL A 448 2.22 0.44 -39.93
CA VAL A 448 2.25 1.83 -40.41
C VAL A 448 3.67 2.39 -40.40
N PHE A 449 4.39 2.23 -39.28
CA PHE A 449 5.78 2.68 -39.17
C PHE A 449 6.68 2.01 -40.22
N THR A 450 6.59 0.70 -40.38
CA THR A 450 7.41 -0.06 -41.33
C THR A 450 7.14 0.35 -42.78
N VAL A 451 5.87 0.56 -43.14
CA VAL A 451 5.49 1.01 -44.50
C VAL A 451 6.09 2.38 -44.78
N VAL A 452 5.99 3.33 -43.85
CA VAL A 452 6.56 4.68 -44.00
C VAL A 452 8.08 4.61 -44.17
N VAL A 453 8.78 3.88 -43.30
CA VAL A 453 10.24 3.72 -43.37
C VAL A 453 10.66 3.06 -44.69
N THR A 454 10.00 1.96 -45.07
CA THR A 454 10.33 1.23 -46.31
C THR A 454 10.09 2.09 -47.54
N ALA A 455 8.96 2.80 -47.61
CA ALA A 455 8.65 3.70 -48.71
C ALA A 455 9.68 4.82 -48.85
N ALA A 456 10.12 5.40 -47.73
CA ALA A 456 11.18 6.41 -47.72
C ALA A 456 12.49 5.86 -48.32
N PHE A 457 12.94 4.68 -47.88
CA PHE A 457 14.17 4.07 -48.41
C PHE A 457 14.03 3.63 -49.87
N VAL A 458 12.87 3.16 -50.32
CA VAL A 458 12.63 2.82 -51.74
C VAL A 458 12.65 4.06 -52.64
N ALA A 459 12.19 5.21 -52.13
CA ALA A 459 12.15 6.47 -52.87
C ALA A 459 13.54 7.14 -53.02
N LEU A 460 14.51 6.83 -52.16
CA LEU A 460 15.86 7.41 -52.25
C LEU A 460 16.58 7.01 -53.55
N PRO A 461 17.37 7.90 -54.16
CA PRO A 461 18.22 7.52 -55.30
C PRO A 461 19.30 6.50 -54.89
N PRO A 462 19.81 5.67 -55.81
CA PRO A 462 20.89 4.73 -55.52
C PRO A 462 22.22 5.46 -55.30
N GLY A 463 23.01 5.01 -54.32
CA GLY A 463 24.36 5.54 -54.05
C GLY A 463 25.45 5.00 -54.98
N ASN A 464 25.30 3.76 -55.47
CA ASN A 464 26.23 3.09 -56.39
C ASN A 464 27.69 2.95 -55.88
N PHE A 465 27.89 2.83 -54.57
CA PHE A 465 29.23 2.75 -53.98
C PHE A 465 29.93 1.41 -54.17
N TYR A 466 29.19 0.30 -54.24
CA TYR A 466 29.73 -1.06 -54.45
C TYR A 466 28.74 -1.98 -55.17
#